data_AF-A0A1G6AB93-F1
#
_entry.id   AF-A0A1G6AB93-F1
#
_cell.length_a   1.000
_cell.length_b   1.000
_cell.length_c   1.000
_cell.angle_alpha   90.00
_cell.angle_beta   90.00
_cell.angle_gamma   90.00
#
_symmetry.space_group_name_H-M   'P 1'
#
loop_
_entity.id
_entity.type
_entity.pdbx_description
1 polymer ?
#
loop_
_entity_poly.entity_id
_entity_poly.type
_entity_poly.pdbx_seq_one_letter_code
_entity_poly.pdbx_strand_id
1 'polypeptide(L)'
;MTEKRFLEALGGLDDGLLAEAVPEYTGTPSAKVSHGLAAAICAAAAAAIAVGIAVFFRSSSVRTGTDSVSEAAVSEVGTAASDVSRAKEQPSGNDGSGPEIVCAEFDREYIGFDQLIEEADIIMIGEYLDDGEPTVLYGDPQNKAFPYDGYTYNTLAAITVYKGADKIGPNGTVRISEGYARTVTAEGKEQIFVGTELTPKGKGDRMIFILKYGETQKAYVPYYGSEGRFPLPGDLDKPDKYGFKNGIADEYLFQSGIYYSLLEKYGITDADNHDNGVYLYYSPGKSIEVISVETEFGYHTYEELIETSDIIMIGEYLDDGEVKMDYGDPVNKKYISNERTYNTVKALKVFKGEDKIGADGTVRIVAGYALTTDNSEDGHLQLLLCSELVPMYKGDKAIFILKAAKSGAYSPRQSQGRFPLPEDLGKTDKYGFKNGLAPGVSFQSGIYSRLCSDYGIK
;
A
#
# COMPACT_ATOMS: atom_id res chain seq x y z
N MET A 1 21.61 -4.90 30.13
CA MET A 1 22.52 -5.96 29.65
C MET A 1 23.95 -5.41 29.80
N THR A 2 24.85 -6.08 30.51
CA THR A 2 26.20 -5.55 30.82
C THR A 2 27.22 -5.98 29.77
N GLU A 3 28.21 -5.13 29.48
CA GLU A 3 29.34 -5.33 28.53
C GLU A 3 29.98 -6.72 28.63
N LYS A 4 30.09 -7.27 29.85
CA LYS A 4 30.59 -8.62 30.11
C LYS A 4 29.76 -9.73 29.44
N ARG A 5 28.44 -9.60 29.38
CA ARG A 5 27.54 -10.57 28.72
C ARG A 5 27.58 -10.48 27.20
N PHE A 6 27.93 -9.31 26.65
CA PHE A 6 28.13 -9.13 25.21
C PHE A 6 29.43 -9.80 24.75
N LEU A 7 30.50 -9.67 25.53
CA LEU A 7 31.79 -10.31 25.24
C LEU A 7 31.78 -11.83 25.45
N GLU A 8 31.01 -12.35 26.41
CA GLU A 8 30.79 -13.80 26.57
C GLU A 8 29.98 -14.40 25.41
N ALA A 9 29.08 -13.64 24.79
CA ALA A 9 28.33 -14.07 23.60
C ALA A 9 29.18 -14.13 22.33
N LEU A 10 30.28 -13.37 22.28
CA LEU A 10 31.23 -13.35 21.15
C LEU A 10 32.32 -14.42 21.26
N GLY A 11 32.57 -14.96 22.46
CA GLY A 11 33.59 -15.98 22.71
C GLY A 11 33.25 -17.40 22.26
N GLY A 12 32.10 -17.60 21.61
CA GLY A 12 31.61 -18.89 21.11
C GLY A 12 31.55 -19.03 19.59
N LEU A 13 32.11 -18.07 18.84
CA LEU A 13 32.18 -18.15 17.39
C LEU A 13 33.38 -19.02 16.98
N ASP A 14 33.10 -20.05 16.20
CA ASP A 14 34.03 -21.04 15.67
C ASP A 14 35.07 -20.37 14.74
N ASP A 15 36.35 -20.55 15.05
CA ASP A 15 37.49 -20.03 14.28
C ASP A 15 37.49 -20.53 12.81
N GLY A 16 36.71 -21.56 12.49
CA GLY A 16 36.53 -22.07 11.12
C GLY A 16 35.74 -21.16 10.16
N LEU A 17 34.94 -20.22 10.67
CA LEU A 17 34.06 -19.37 9.84
C LEU A 17 34.74 -18.10 9.31
N LEU A 18 35.95 -17.78 9.76
CA LEU A 18 36.74 -16.62 9.30
C LEU A 18 37.75 -16.96 8.18
N ALA A 19 37.82 -18.22 7.73
CA ALA A 19 38.82 -18.68 6.77
C ALA A 19 38.35 -18.71 5.29
N GLU A 20 37.07 -18.48 4.98
CA GLU A 20 36.54 -18.58 3.60
C GLU A 20 36.32 -17.25 2.87
N ALA A 21 36.69 -16.10 3.47
CA ALA A 21 36.62 -14.82 2.77
C ALA A 21 37.96 -14.08 2.87
N VAL A 22 38.82 -14.27 1.85
CA VAL A 22 39.79 -13.32 1.26
C VAL A 22 40.96 -14.11 0.63
N PRO A 23 41.29 -13.89 -0.65
CA PRO A 23 42.38 -14.60 -1.33
C PRO A 23 43.75 -14.06 -0.91
N GLU A 24 44.68 -15.00 -0.70
CA GLU A 24 46.14 -14.87 -0.67
C GLU A 24 46.74 -13.55 -0.12
N TYR A 25 47.10 -13.57 1.17
CA TYR A 25 48.17 -12.71 1.69
C TYR A 25 49.23 -13.59 2.36
N THR A 26 50.35 -13.79 1.68
CA THR A 26 51.52 -14.48 2.22
C THR A 26 52.40 -13.47 2.97
N GLY A 27 52.24 -13.42 4.29
CA GLY A 27 53.11 -12.65 5.18
C GLY A 27 52.98 -13.11 6.62
N THR A 28 54.05 -13.65 7.20
CA THR A 28 54.13 -14.09 8.60
C THR A 28 54.07 -12.89 9.57
N PRO A 29 53.46 -13.02 10.76
CA PRO A 29 53.16 -11.88 11.62
C PRO A 29 54.31 -11.56 12.59
N SER A 30 54.70 -10.29 12.66
CA SER A 30 55.40 -9.75 13.84
C SER A 30 55.37 -8.22 13.81
N ALA A 31 54.48 -7.61 14.61
CA ALA A 31 54.83 -6.43 15.41
C ALA A 31 53.68 -6.01 16.33
N LYS A 32 54.02 -5.78 17.60
CA LYS A 32 53.19 -5.14 18.62
C LYS A 32 52.74 -3.75 18.16
N VAL A 33 51.44 -3.47 18.23
CA VAL A 33 50.90 -2.12 18.03
C VAL A 33 51.30 -1.24 19.22
N SER A 34 52.04 -0.17 18.94
CA SER A 34 52.44 0.81 19.96
C SER A 34 51.39 1.94 20.06
N HIS A 35 51.20 2.46 21.28
CA HIS A 35 50.22 3.48 21.67
C HIS A 35 50.27 4.84 20.93
N GLY A 36 51.13 5.01 19.90
CA GLY A 36 51.25 6.25 19.13
C GLY A 36 50.16 6.46 18.08
N LEU A 37 49.57 5.40 17.53
CA LEU A 37 48.62 5.51 16.42
C LEU A 37 47.27 6.12 16.84
N ALA A 38 46.79 5.79 18.05
CA ALA A 38 45.54 6.30 18.58
C ALA A 38 45.57 7.82 18.85
N ALA A 39 46.74 8.35 19.28
CA ALA A 39 46.90 9.78 19.52
C ALA A 39 46.90 10.60 18.22
N ALA A 40 47.48 10.05 17.14
CA ALA A 40 47.46 10.69 15.82
C ALA A 40 46.05 10.75 15.21
N ILE A 41 45.25 9.70 15.39
CA ILE A 41 43.86 9.64 14.91
C ILE A 41 42.98 10.65 15.68
N CYS A 42 43.15 10.77 16.99
CA CYS A 42 42.39 11.73 17.80
C CYS A 42 42.74 13.19 17.46
N ALA A 43 44.01 13.49 17.16
CA ALA A 43 44.44 14.82 16.75
C ALA A 43 43.87 15.23 15.39
N ALA A 44 43.80 14.29 14.44
CA ALA A 44 43.20 14.53 13.11
C ALA A 44 41.69 14.79 13.19
N ALA A 45 40.97 14.05 14.05
CA ALA A 45 39.54 14.25 14.27
C ALA A 45 39.22 15.62 14.90
N ALA A 46 40.03 16.07 15.88
CA ALA A 46 39.85 17.38 16.50
C ALA A 46 40.10 18.55 15.52
N ALA A 47 41.07 18.42 14.62
CA ALA A 47 41.35 19.42 13.59
C ALA A 47 40.20 19.53 12.56
N ALA A 48 39.59 18.41 12.17
CA ALA A 48 38.46 18.39 11.23
C ALA A 48 37.21 19.07 11.82
N ILE A 49 36.95 18.87 13.12
CA ILE A 49 35.82 19.51 13.82
C ILE A 49 36.03 21.03 13.92
N ALA A 50 37.25 21.49 14.19
CA ALA A 50 37.57 22.92 14.27
C ALA A 50 37.38 23.64 12.92
N VAL A 51 37.69 22.99 11.80
CA VAL A 51 37.45 23.53 10.45
C VAL A 51 35.95 23.61 10.14
N GLY A 52 35.16 22.61 10.54
CA GLY A 52 33.69 22.64 10.38
C GLY A 52 33.03 23.81 11.12
N ILE A 53 33.46 24.09 12.36
CA ILE A 53 32.92 25.20 13.15
C ILE A 53 33.29 26.56 12.54
N ALA A 54 34.53 26.71 12.03
CA ALA A 54 34.97 27.97 11.41
C ALA A 54 34.22 28.29 10.10
N VAL A 55 33.79 27.28 9.35
CA VAL A 55 32.97 27.45 8.14
C VAL A 55 31.54 27.87 8.49
N PHE A 56 30.98 27.32 9.58
CA PHE A 56 29.62 27.62 10.03
C PHE A 56 29.46 29.08 10.53
N PHE A 57 30.49 29.66 11.15
CA PHE A 57 30.44 31.06 11.61
C PHE A 57 30.72 32.11 10.52
N ARG A 58 31.18 31.72 9.33
CA ARG A 58 31.39 32.65 8.21
C ARG A 58 30.14 32.87 7.35
N SER A 59 29.14 32.00 7.44
CA SER A 59 27.90 32.08 6.64
C SER A 59 26.78 32.90 7.31
N SER A 60 26.95 33.34 8.57
CA SER A 60 25.87 34.01 9.33
C SER A 60 25.92 35.54 9.33
N SER A 61 26.78 36.18 8.52
CA SER A 61 26.88 37.66 8.49
C SER A 61 26.34 38.24 7.18
N VAL A 62 25.02 38.44 7.10
CA VAL A 62 24.41 39.35 6.11
C VAL A 62 23.77 40.54 6.83
N ARG A 63 24.27 41.72 6.45
CA ARG A 63 23.93 43.06 6.92
C ARG A 63 22.46 43.41 6.69
N THR A 64 21.88 44.06 7.69
CA THR A 64 20.72 44.94 7.56
C THR A 64 21.13 46.26 6.89
N GLY A 65 20.32 46.73 5.95
CA GLY A 65 20.46 48.03 5.31
C GLY A 65 19.16 48.42 4.62
N THR A 66 18.41 49.30 5.25
CA THR A 66 17.25 50.03 4.71
C THR A 66 17.70 51.13 3.74
N ASP A 67 16.97 51.36 2.65
CA ASP A 67 16.35 52.67 2.35
C ASP A 67 15.60 52.73 0.98
N SER A 68 14.36 53.24 1.07
CA SER A 68 13.56 54.10 0.16
C SER A 68 13.37 53.84 -1.36
N VAL A 69 12.10 53.57 -1.71
CA VAL A 69 11.18 54.19 -2.71
C VAL A 69 11.74 54.90 -3.96
N SER A 70 11.32 54.44 -5.15
CA SER A 70 10.70 55.28 -6.21
C SER A 70 10.03 54.46 -7.32
N GLU A 71 8.82 54.87 -7.74
CA GLU A 71 8.10 54.43 -8.93
C GLU A 71 8.79 54.86 -10.24
N ALA A 72 8.77 53.99 -11.25
CA ALA A 72 8.26 54.22 -12.62
C ALA A 72 9.05 53.50 -13.73
N ALA A 73 8.29 53.09 -14.75
CA ALA A 73 8.68 52.77 -16.13
C ALA A 73 8.97 51.29 -16.52
N VAL A 74 7.91 50.72 -17.08
CA VAL A 74 7.82 49.85 -18.28
C VAL A 74 9.07 49.77 -19.15
N SER A 75 9.31 48.53 -19.63
CA SER A 75 10.16 48.11 -20.77
C SER A 75 11.62 47.82 -20.44
N GLU A 76 11.90 46.55 -20.12
CA GLU A 76 13.07 45.83 -20.66
C GLU A 76 12.78 44.33 -20.70
N VAL A 77 12.43 43.85 -21.90
CA VAL A 77 12.58 42.45 -22.29
C VAL A 77 14.09 42.25 -22.46
N GLY A 78 14.72 41.61 -21.48
CA GLY A 78 16.17 41.44 -21.45
C GLY A 78 16.58 40.30 -20.54
N THR A 79 16.68 39.11 -21.13
CA THR A 79 17.68 38.08 -20.79
C THR A 79 17.94 37.83 -19.29
N ALA A 80 17.04 37.09 -18.65
CA ALA A 80 17.36 36.23 -17.51
C ALA A 80 17.08 34.77 -17.90
N ALA A 81 17.77 34.32 -18.95
CA ALA A 81 17.87 32.91 -19.33
C ALA A 81 19.33 32.52 -19.24
N SER A 82 19.86 32.48 -18.02
CA SER A 82 21.19 31.97 -17.74
C SER A 82 21.22 31.38 -16.33
N ASP A 83 20.36 30.40 -16.11
CA ASP A 83 20.56 29.31 -15.15
C ASP A 83 19.61 28.19 -15.57
N VAL A 84 19.84 27.69 -16.79
CA VAL A 84 19.20 26.46 -17.28
C VAL A 84 19.96 25.30 -16.63
N SER A 85 19.26 24.63 -15.72
CA SER A 85 19.47 23.26 -15.21
C SER A 85 20.57 22.46 -15.92
N ARG A 86 21.58 22.05 -15.17
CA ARG A 86 22.56 21.08 -15.64
C ARG A 86 21.87 19.70 -15.65
N ALA A 87 21.45 19.22 -16.81
CA ALA A 87 21.03 17.82 -16.95
C ALA A 87 22.21 16.92 -16.54
N LYS A 88 22.09 16.19 -15.44
CA LYS A 88 23.02 15.11 -15.12
C LYS A 88 22.64 13.89 -15.95
N GLU A 89 23.53 13.46 -16.82
CA GLU A 89 23.49 12.09 -17.34
C GLU A 89 23.72 11.14 -16.16
N GLN A 90 22.70 10.37 -15.78
CA GLN A 90 22.87 9.27 -14.82
C GLN A 90 23.67 8.11 -15.46
N PRO A 91 24.38 7.29 -14.66
CA PRO A 91 25.18 6.19 -15.18
C PRO A 91 24.32 5.17 -15.90
N SER A 92 24.69 4.88 -17.14
CA SER A 92 24.06 3.94 -18.05
C SER A 92 23.93 2.53 -17.47
N GLY A 93 22.72 2.17 -17.04
CA GLY A 93 22.25 0.78 -16.96
C GLY A 93 21.37 0.37 -18.14
N ASN A 94 21.01 1.33 -19.01
CA ASN A 94 20.07 1.12 -20.11
C ASN A 94 20.85 0.80 -21.39
N ASP A 95 20.52 -0.31 -22.06
CA ASP A 95 21.13 -0.81 -23.31
C ASP A 95 20.83 0.07 -24.55
N GLY A 96 20.43 1.33 -24.34
CA GLY A 96 20.06 2.29 -25.37
C GLY A 96 18.64 2.14 -25.91
N SER A 97 17.85 1.18 -25.42
CA SER A 97 16.49 0.92 -25.92
C SER A 97 15.35 1.59 -25.13
N GLY A 98 15.61 2.07 -23.91
CA GLY A 98 14.62 2.72 -23.05
C GLY A 98 14.49 4.24 -23.22
N PRO A 99 13.48 4.86 -22.59
CA PRO A 99 13.24 6.31 -22.68
C PRO A 99 14.40 7.09 -22.04
N GLU A 100 14.66 8.28 -22.60
CA GLU A 100 15.59 9.24 -22.02
C GLU A 100 14.99 9.90 -20.79
N ILE A 101 15.79 10.17 -19.75
CA ILE A 101 15.29 10.77 -18.52
C ILE A 101 15.93 12.11 -18.30
N VAL A 102 15.07 13.10 -18.07
CA VAL A 102 15.46 14.48 -17.81
C VAL A 102 14.90 14.87 -16.45
N CYS A 103 15.79 15.06 -15.49
CA CYS A 103 15.45 15.54 -14.16
C CYS A 103 15.68 17.05 -14.08
N ALA A 104 14.70 17.80 -13.60
CA ALA A 104 14.88 19.20 -13.23
C ALA A 104 15.39 19.28 -11.77
N GLU A 105 16.45 20.06 -11.54
CA GLU A 105 16.96 20.34 -10.19
C GLU A 105 16.09 21.42 -9.55
N PHE A 106 15.59 21.16 -8.35
CA PHE A 106 14.85 22.13 -7.53
C PHE A 106 15.50 22.27 -6.16
N ASP A 107 15.57 23.49 -5.64
CA ASP A 107 15.91 23.74 -4.24
C ASP A 107 14.82 23.17 -3.34
N ARG A 108 15.23 22.42 -2.31
CA ARG A 108 14.32 21.67 -1.43
C ARG A 108 14.36 22.19 -0.01
N GLU A 109 13.17 22.28 0.56
CA GLU A 109 12.98 22.37 2.00
C GLU A 109 12.55 20.98 2.51
N TYR A 110 13.36 20.40 3.39
CA TYR A 110 13.01 19.16 4.07
C TYR A 110 12.17 19.49 5.30
N ILE A 111 11.00 18.87 5.41
CA ILE A 111 10.15 18.99 6.60
C ILE A 111 10.20 17.72 7.44
N GLY A 112 9.99 17.87 8.75
CA GLY A 112 9.92 16.74 9.67
C GLY A 112 8.67 15.90 9.44
N PHE A 113 8.75 14.60 9.76
CA PHE A 113 7.62 13.66 9.64
C PHE A 113 6.34 14.16 10.32
N ASP A 114 6.42 14.69 11.54
CA ASP A 114 5.24 15.16 12.25
C ASP A 114 4.54 16.32 11.54
N GLN A 115 5.32 17.27 11.00
CA GLN A 115 4.80 18.39 10.22
C GLN A 115 4.18 17.90 8.90
N LEU A 116 4.84 16.96 8.22
CA LEU A 116 4.36 16.33 7.00
C LEU A 116 2.99 15.69 7.22
N ILE A 117 2.82 14.93 8.30
CA ILE A 117 1.55 14.29 8.65
C ILE A 117 0.49 15.29 9.10
N GLU A 118 0.87 16.34 9.84
CA GLU A 118 -0.05 17.39 10.29
C GLU A 118 -0.65 18.14 9.10
N GLU A 119 0.20 18.55 8.16
CA GLU A 119 -0.18 19.37 7.01
C GLU A 119 -0.81 18.59 5.84
N ALA A 120 -0.66 17.27 5.82
CA ALA A 120 -1.27 16.44 4.79
C ALA A 120 -2.80 16.54 4.81
N ASP A 121 -3.41 16.67 3.64
CA ASP A 121 -4.85 16.62 3.51
C ASP A 121 -5.38 15.20 3.51
N ILE A 122 -4.69 14.30 2.80
CA ILE A 122 -5.03 12.88 2.66
C ILE A 122 -3.77 12.03 2.91
N ILE A 123 -3.93 10.92 3.63
CA ILE A 123 -2.90 9.87 3.73
C ILE A 123 -3.58 8.56 3.39
N MET A 124 -3.10 7.84 2.39
CA MET A 124 -3.78 6.66 1.86
C MET A 124 -2.86 5.69 1.14
N ILE A 125 -3.31 4.45 0.94
CA ILE A 125 -2.85 3.58 -0.12
C ILE A 125 -3.77 3.79 -1.32
N GLY A 126 -3.19 4.07 -2.48
CA GLY A 126 -3.91 4.31 -3.72
C GLY A 126 -3.48 3.39 -4.85
N GLU A 127 -4.42 3.02 -5.72
CA GLU A 127 -4.16 2.32 -6.97
C GLU A 127 -4.41 3.24 -8.16
N TYR A 128 -3.47 3.31 -9.11
CA TYR A 128 -3.62 4.07 -10.34
C TYR A 128 -4.71 3.45 -11.24
N LEU A 129 -5.75 4.21 -11.57
CA LEU A 129 -6.85 3.74 -12.44
C LEU A 129 -6.60 3.96 -13.94
N ASP A 130 -5.70 4.88 -14.26
CA ASP A 130 -5.36 5.29 -15.60
C ASP A 130 -3.84 5.51 -15.76
N ASP A 131 -3.40 5.46 -17.01
CA ASP A 131 -2.10 5.99 -17.42
C ASP A 131 -2.33 7.47 -17.71
N GLY A 132 -2.23 8.32 -16.70
CA GLY A 132 -2.68 9.71 -16.74
C GLY A 132 -2.19 10.56 -17.92
N GLU A 133 -2.87 11.68 -18.14
CA GLU A 133 -2.62 12.59 -19.25
C GLU A 133 -1.46 13.55 -18.92
N PRO A 134 -0.33 13.48 -19.66
CA PRO A 134 0.80 14.35 -19.41
C PRO A 134 0.56 15.75 -19.99
N THR A 135 0.94 16.76 -19.23
CA THR A 135 1.13 18.14 -19.70
C THR A 135 2.61 18.47 -19.61
N VAL A 136 3.19 18.93 -20.70
CA VAL A 136 4.61 19.30 -20.79
C VAL A 136 4.72 20.74 -21.25
N LEU A 137 5.52 21.52 -20.54
CA LEU A 137 5.78 22.92 -20.86
C LEU A 137 7.21 23.06 -21.39
N TYR A 138 7.31 23.72 -22.54
CA TYR A 138 8.58 23.96 -23.23
C TYR A 138 8.89 25.45 -23.24
N GLY A 139 10.16 25.80 -23.02
CA GLY A 139 10.61 27.19 -23.10
C GLY A 139 10.50 27.72 -24.53
N ASP A 140 10.72 26.84 -25.50
CA ASP A 140 10.45 27.06 -26.92
C ASP A 140 9.49 25.96 -27.43
N PRO A 141 8.21 26.26 -27.68
CA PRO A 141 7.24 25.29 -28.19
C PRO A 141 7.59 24.69 -29.56
N GLN A 142 8.45 25.35 -30.35
CA GLN A 142 8.90 24.85 -31.66
C GLN A 142 10.11 23.92 -31.52
N ASN A 143 10.91 24.11 -30.47
CA ASN A 143 12.08 23.32 -30.16
C ASN A 143 11.86 22.53 -28.86
N LYS A 144 11.14 21.41 -28.98
CA LYS A 144 10.79 20.49 -27.87
C LYS A 144 11.98 19.73 -27.26
N ALA A 145 13.20 20.22 -27.44
CA ALA A 145 14.41 19.58 -26.95
C ALA A 145 14.52 19.64 -25.41
N PHE A 146 14.03 20.71 -24.78
CA PHE A 146 14.18 20.93 -23.34
C PHE A 146 12.84 21.34 -22.71
N PRO A 147 12.08 20.39 -22.13
CA PRO A 147 10.98 20.75 -21.25
C PRO A 147 11.53 21.46 -19.99
N TYR A 148 10.85 22.51 -19.54
CA TYR A 148 11.21 23.20 -18.29
C TYR A 148 10.28 22.83 -17.14
N ASP A 149 9.08 22.34 -17.44
CA ASP A 149 8.10 21.88 -16.46
C ASP A 149 7.20 20.81 -17.09
N GLY A 150 6.60 19.97 -16.25
CA GLY A 150 5.75 18.88 -16.70
C GLY A 150 5.06 18.19 -15.54
N TYR A 151 3.77 17.96 -15.71
CA TYR A 151 2.94 17.27 -14.74
C TYR A 151 1.97 16.31 -15.42
N THR A 152 1.63 15.23 -14.74
CA THR A 152 0.66 14.25 -15.19
C THR A 152 -0.51 14.25 -14.22
N TYR A 153 -1.72 14.33 -14.74
CA TYR A 153 -2.92 14.11 -13.93
C TYR A 153 -3.29 12.64 -13.97
N ASN A 154 -3.32 12.00 -12.79
CA ASN A 154 -3.75 10.63 -12.64
C ASN A 154 -5.02 10.57 -11.78
N THR A 155 -5.80 9.51 -11.96
CA THR A 155 -6.89 9.15 -11.04
C THR A 155 -6.47 7.96 -10.20
N LEU A 156 -6.57 8.10 -8.88
CA LEU A 156 -6.37 7.01 -7.94
C LEU A 156 -7.71 6.45 -7.46
N ALA A 157 -7.80 5.14 -7.30
CA ALA A 157 -8.75 4.52 -6.38
C ALA A 157 -8.15 4.49 -4.97
N ALA A 158 -8.92 4.91 -3.98
CA ALA A 158 -8.53 4.78 -2.58
C ALA A 158 -8.75 3.33 -2.10
N ILE A 159 -7.65 2.68 -1.72
CA ILE A 159 -7.67 1.31 -1.19
C ILE A 159 -7.83 1.35 0.32
N THR A 160 -6.99 2.14 1.00
CA THR A 160 -7.02 2.34 2.45
C THR A 160 -6.76 3.80 2.73
N VAL A 161 -7.56 4.45 3.57
CA VAL A 161 -7.43 5.87 3.91
C VAL A 161 -7.16 6.01 5.40
N TYR A 162 -6.00 6.56 5.74
CA TYR A 162 -5.56 6.80 7.12
C TYR A 162 -5.87 8.23 7.60
N LYS A 163 -6.00 9.17 6.66
CA LYS A 163 -6.37 10.57 6.93
C LYS A 163 -7.14 11.14 5.74
N GLY A 164 -8.15 11.98 6.01
CA GLY A 164 -8.86 12.74 4.98
C GLY A 164 -9.91 11.95 4.21
N ALA A 165 -10.62 11.01 4.85
CA ALA A 165 -11.68 10.23 4.20
C ALA A 165 -12.81 11.10 3.63
N ASP A 166 -13.13 12.22 4.27
CA ASP A 166 -14.10 13.23 3.84
C ASP A 166 -13.69 13.98 2.55
N LYS A 167 -12.42 13.87 2.16
CA LYS A 167 -11.83 14.53 0.99
C LYS A 167 -11.73 13.62 -0.23
N ILE A 168 -12.12 12.36 -0.09
CA ILE A 168 -12.16 11.40 -1.19
C ILE A 168 -13.36 11.70 -2.09
N GLY A 169 -13.11 11.73 -3.39
CA GLY A 169 -14.12 12.02 -4.38
C GLY A 169 -15.16 10.91 -4.53
N PRO A 170 -16.23 11.16 -5.34
CA PRO A 170 -17.24 10.15 -5.62
C PRO A 170 -16.61 8.87 -6.18
N ASN A 171 -17.19 7.73 -5.82
CA ASN A 171 -16.69 6.37 -6.15
C ASN A 171 -15.34 6.02 -5.51
N GLY A 172 -14.93 6.69 -4.43
CA GLY A 172 -13.68 6.38 -3.73
C GLY A 172 -12.45 6.79 -4.53
N THR A 173 -12.54 7.87 -5.32
CA THR A 173 -11.46 8.28 -6.22
C THR A 173 -10.81 9.60 -5.82
N VAL A 174 -9.51 9.73 -6.09
CA VAL A 174 -8.74 10.95 -5.85
C VAL A 174 -8.04 11.36 -7.13
N ARG A 175 -8.25 12.60 -7.58
CA ARG A 175 -7.50 13.16 -8.69
C ARG A 175 -6.21 13.75 -8.18
N ILE A 176 -5.08 13.26 -8.69
CA ILE A 176 -3.75 13.75 -8.33
C ILE A 176 -3.06 14.43 -9.51
N SER A 177 -2.13 15.32 -9.22
CA SER A 177 -1.18 15.90 -10.14
C SER A 177 0.22 15.59 -9.64
N GLU A 178 1.01 14.96 -10.49
CA GLU A 178 2.37 14.55 -10.17
C GLU A 178 3.34 15.26 -11.10
N GLY A 179 4.46 15.76 -10.57
CA GLY A 179 5.46 16.49 -11.34
C GLY A 179 6.36 15.56 -12.14
N TYR A 180 5.78 14.75 -13.02
CA TYR A 180 6.46 14.04 -14.10
C TYR A 180 5.61 14.14 -15.36
N ALA A 181 6.24 13.98 -16.53
CA ALA A 181 5.53 13.90 -17.79
C ALA A 181 6.26 13.00 -18.79
N ARG A 182 5.50 12.17 -19.49
CA ARG A 182 6.00 11.40 -20.64
C ARG A 182 5.86 12.26 -21.89
N THR A 183 6.91 12.33 -22.69
CA THR A 183 6.94 13.11 -23.92
C THR A 183 7.76 12.44 -25.02
N VAL A 184 7.72 13.00 -26.22
CA VAL A 184 8.49 12.57 -27.38
C VAL A 184 9.24 13.78 -27.92
N THR A 185 10.54 13.61 -28.10
CA THR A 185 11.45 14.60 -28.70
C THR A 185 11.09 14.89 -30.16
N ALA A 186 11.65 15.94 -30.76
CA ALA A 186 11.43 16.28 -32.17
C ALA A 186 11.90 15.14 -33.11
N GLU A 187 12.89 14.36 -32.67
CA GLU A 187 13.47 13.22 -33.39
C GLU A 187 12.69 11.91 -33.19
N GLY A 188 11.59 11.93 -32.41
CA GLY A 188 10.74 10.75 -32.19
C GLY A 188 11.18 9.83 -31.05
N LYS A 189 12.18 10.24 -30.24
CA LYS A 189 12.65 9.48 -29.07
C LYS A 189 11.76 9.76 -27.85
N GLU A 190 11.35 8.70 -27.15
CA GLU A 190 10.61 8.81 -25.89
C GLU A 190 11.48 9.42 -24.79
N GLN A 191 10.91 10.34 -24.03
CA GLN A 191 11.55 11.04 -22.94
C GLN A 191 10.61 11.10 -21.73
N ILE A 192 11.14 10.86 -20.54
CA ILE A 192 10.47 11.06 -19.27
C ILE A 192 11.08 12.31 -18.63
N PHE A 193 10.28 13.36 -18.51
CA PHE A 193 10.62 14.52 -17.71
C PHE A 193 10.16 14.29 -16.28
N VAL A 194 11.06 14.52 -15.33
CA VAL A 194 10.80 14.34 -13.90
C VAL A 194 11.10 15.65 -13.17
N GLY A 195 10.04 16.35 -12.77
CA GLY A 195 10.11 17.60 -12.01
C GLY A 195 10.08 17.41 -10.48
N THR A 196 9.73 16.23 -9.98
CA THR A 196 9.57 15.96 -8.53
C THR A 196 10.27 14.69 -8.06
N GLU A 197 11.22 14.18 -8.86
CA GLU A 197 11.85 12.84 -8.76
C GLU A 197 10.90 11.65 -8.84
N LEU A 198 9.59 11.87 -8.82
CA LEU A 198 8.60 10.82 -8.96
C LEU A 198 8.69 10.16 -10.34
N THR A 199 8.85 8.83 -10.35
CA THR A 199 8.83 8.08 -11.62
C THR A 199 7.40 7.90 -12.12
N PRO A 200 7.19 7.75 -13.43
CA PRO A 200 5.85 7.46 -13.94
C PRO A 200 5.32 6.13 -13.39
N LYS A 201 4.07 6.14 -12.94
CA LYS A 201 3.33 4.93 -12.60
C LYS A 201 2.26 4.65 -13.65
N GLY A 202 1.98 3.37 -13.81
CA GLY A 202 0.99 2.86 -14.73
C GLY A 202 -0.27 2.41 -14.02
N LYS A 203 -1.32 2.20 -14.81
CA LYS A 203 -2.57 1.63 -14.31
C LYS A 203 -2.32 0.31 -13.56
N GLY A 204 -2.90 0.19 -12.38
CA GLY A 204 -2.78 -0.97 -11.49
C GLY A 204 -1.63 -0.90 -10.50
N ASP A 205 -0.68 0.03 -10.67
CA ASP A 205 0.37 0.25 -9.67
C ASP A 205 -0.26 0.76 -8.36
N ARG A 206 0.30 0.34 -7.23
CA ARG A 206 -0.14 0.74 -5.90
C ARG A 206 0.99 1.41 -5.13
N MET A 207 0.66 2.49 -4.45
CA MET A 207 1.63 3.29 -3.69
C MET A 207 0.97 3.83 -2.42
N ILE A 208 1.81 4.17 -1.43
CA ILE A 208 1.41 4.96 -0.28
C ILE A 208 1.51 6.44 -0.67
N PHE A 209 0.48 7.22 -0.37
CA PHE A 209 0.40 8.63 -0.70
C PHE A 209 0.20 9.48 0.55
N ILE A 210 0.93 10.59 0.61
CA ILE A 210 0.71 11.71 1.51
C ILE A 210 0.44 12.91 0.61
N LEU A 211 -0.81 13.37 0.59
CA LEU A 211 -1.29 14.33 -0.40
C LEU A 211 -1.70 15.64 0.25
N LYS A 212 -1.47 16.75 -0.45
CA LYS A 212 -2.01 18.07 -0.13
C LYS A 212 -2.76 18.63 -1.33
N TYR A 213 -3.83 19.36 -1.10
CA TYR A 213 -4.58 19.99 -2.17
C TYR A 213 -3.81 21.18 -2.74
N GLY A 214 -3.54 21.15 -4.05
CA GLY A 214 -2.92 22.24 -4.78
C GLY A 214 -3.99 23.09 -5.48
N GLU A 215 -4.21 24.32 -5.01
CA GLU A 215 -5.17 25.25 -5.61
C GLU A 215 -4.86 25.58 -7.08
N THR A 216 -3.58 25.69 -7.43
CA THR A 216 -3.14 25.99 -8.79
C THR A 216 -3.49 24.85 -9.76
N GLN A 217 -3.24 23.61 -9.35
CA GLN A 217 -3.49 22.40 -10.14
C GLN A 217 -4.95 21.94 -10.06
N LYS A 218 -5.72 22.45 -9.07
CA LYS A 218 -7.06 21.98 -8.71
C LYS A 218 -7.11 20.46 -8.53
N ALA A 219 -6.05 19.90 -7.97
CA ALA A 219 -5.84 18.48 -7.75
C ALA A 219 -5.00 18.29 -6.50
N TYR A 220 -5.03 17.08 -5.95
CA TYR A 220 -4.10 16.71 -4.90
C TYR A 220 -2.70 16.52 -5.47
N VAL A 221 -1.67 16.90 -4.74
CA VAL A 221 -0.27 16.69 -5.13
C VAL A 221 0.42 15.86 -4.05
N PRO A 222 1.32 14.92 -4.42
CA PRO A 222 2.24 14.31 -3.47
C PRO A 222 2.99 15.41 -2.71
N TYR A 223 2.85 15.43 -1.39
CA TYR A 223 3.38 16.52 -0.60
C TYR A 223 4.91 16.54 -0.69
N TYR A 224 5.48 17.68 -1.08
CA TYR A 224 6.90 17.84 -1.40
C TYR A 224 7.49 16.82 -2.40
N GLY A 225 6.67 16.31 -3.33
CA GLY A 225 7.14 15.40 -4.39
C GLY A 225 7.46 14.01 -3.87
N SER A 226 8.75 13.65 -3.80
CA SER A 226 9.24 12.33 -3.37
C SER A 226 8.92 12.00 -1.90
N GLU A 227 8.58 12.99 -1.08
CA GLU A 227 8.15 12.79 0.30
C GLU A 227 6.66 12.43 0.42
N GLY A 228 5.93 12.56 -0.68
CA GLY A 228 4.49 12.38 -0.74
C GLY A 228 4.03 11.07 -1.37
N ARG A 229 4.95 10.25 -1.87
CA ARG A 229 4.63 8.99 -2.54
C ARG A 229 5.72 7.94 -2.28
N PHE A 230 5.33 6.82 -1.70
CA PHE A 230 6.23 5.73 -1.32
C PHE A 230 5.77 4.40 -1.90
N PRO A 231 6.70 3.46 -2.19
CA PRO A 231 6.32 2.10 -2.55
C PRO A 231 5.63 1.42 -1.37
N LEU A 232 4.91 0.34 -1.65
CA LEU A 232 4.46 -0.55 -0.57
C LEU A 232 5.65 -1.36 -0.02
N PRO A 233 5.60 -1.83 1.24
CA PRO A 233 6.69 -2.58 1.87
C PRO A 233 7.26 -3.73 1.02
N GLY A 234 6.39 -4.54 0.42
CA GLY A 234 6.83 -5.68 -0.39
C GLY A 234 7.29 -5.30 -1.80
N ASP A 235 7.17 -4.02 -2.18
CA ASP A 235 7.63 -3.46 -3.45
C ASP A 235 8.87 -2.58 -3.28
N LEU A 236 9.38 -2.44 -2.05
CA LEU A 236 10.66 -1.84 -1.78
C LEU A 236 11.73 -2.61 -2.58
N ASP A 237 12.57 -1.89 -3.31
CA ASP A 237 13.58 -2.42 -4.22
C ASP A 237 13.10 -3.11 -5.51
N LYS A 238 11.79 -3.24 -5.77
CA LYS A 238 11.30 -3.71 -7.07
C LYS A 238 11.47 -2.61 -8.13
N PRO A 239 12.22 -2.86 -9.21
CA PRO A 239 12.29 -1.90 -10.30
C PRO A 239 10.94 -1.83 -11.01
N ASP A 240 10.50 -0.62 -11.34
CA ASP A 240 9.36 -0.42 -12.22
C ASP A 240 9.72 -0.77 -13.68
N LYS A 241 8.75 -0.64 -14.58
CA LYS A 241 8.94 -0.98 -16.01
C LYS A 241 10.03 -0.17 -16.71
N TYR A 242 10.52 0.90 -16.09
CA TYR A 242 11.60 1.73 -16.60
C TYR A 242 12.92 1.51 -15.85
N GLY A 243 12.95 0.58 -14.90
CA GLY A 243 14.13 0.21 -14.13
C GLY A 243 14.32 1.01 -12.83
N PHE A 244 13.39 1.90 -12.45
CA PHE A 244 13.52 2.67 -11.21
C PHE A 244 13.01 1.91 -10.01
N LYS A 245 13.76 1.94 -8.91
CA LYS A 245 13.30 1.43 -7.63
C LYS A 245 12.59 2.51 -6.84
N ASN A 246 11.80 2.08 -5.86
CA ASN A 246 11.20 2.93 -4.84
C ASN A 246 10.29 4.05 -5.37
N GLY A 247 9.91 4.00 -6.65
CA GLY A 247 9.06 5.01 -7.29
C GLY A 247 9.73 6.38 -7.46
N ILE A 248 11.05 6.45 -7.41
CA ILE A 248 11.81 7.69 -7.58
C ILE A 248 12.97 7.53 -8.58
N ALA A 249 13.31 8.61 -9.28
CA ALA A 249 14.31 8.63 -10.34
C ALA A 249 15.75 8.65 -9.79
N ASP A 250 15.93 9.05 -8.53
CA ASP A 250 17.21 9.04 -7.83
C ASP A 250 17.05 8.37 -6.46
N GLU A 251 17.58 7.16 -6.32
CA GLU A 251 17.50 6.37 -5.10
C GLU A 251 18.11 7.09 -3.87
N TYR A 252 19.06 8.01 -4.07
CA TYR A 252 19.66 8.78 -2.98
C TYR A 252 18.67 9.75 -2.32
N LEU A 253 17.53 10.00 -2.96
CA LEU A 253 16.52 10.96 -2.50
C LEU A 253 15.34 10.26 -1.83
N PHE A 254 15.40 8.93 -1.70
CA PHE A 254 14.43 8.16 -0.93
C PHE A 254 14.47 8.55 0.55
N GLN A 255 13.37 9.12 1.04
CA GLN A 255 13.23 9.53 2.43
C GLN A 255 12.91 8.33 3.35
N SER A 256 13.88 7.42 3.49
CA SER A 256 13.72 6.19 4.29
C SER A 256 13.23 6.45 5.73
N GLY A 257 13.68 7.54 6.36
CA GLY A 257 13.22 7.92 7.70
C GLY A 257 11.72 8.24 7.75
N ILE A 258 11.21 9.01 6.78
CA ILE A 258 9.78 9.32 6.65
C ILE A 258 9.00 8.04 6.34
N TYR A 259 9.51 7.25 5.40
CA TYR A 259 8.92 5.98 5.00
C TYR A 259 8.72 5.03 6.17
N TYR A 260 9.76 4.67 6.92
CA TYR A 260 9.63 3.76 8.06
C TYR A 260 8.77 4.34 9.18
N SER A 261 8.82 5.65 9.42
CA SER A 261 7.95 6.31 10.40
C SER A 261 6.47 6.25 9.97
N LEU A 262 6.20 6.33 8.67
CA LEU A 262 4.86 6.18 8.09
C LEU A 262 4.35 4.75 8.27
N LEU A 263 5.19 3.75 7.96
CA LEU A 263 4.86 2.35 8.16
C LEU A 263 4.54 2.04 9.62
N GLU A 264 5.39 2.50 10.55
CA GLU A 264 5.19 2.29 11.99
C GLU A 264 3.92 2.98 12.51
N LYS A 265 3.72 4.25 12.16
CA LYS A 265 2.58 5.06 12.65
C LYS A 265 1.23 4.51 12.21
N TYR A 266 1.15 4.01 10.99
CA TYR A 266 -0.09 3.54 10.38
C TYR A 266 -0.20 2.01 10.31
N GLY A 267 0.80 1.29 10.83
CA GLY A 267 0.83 -0.17 10.79
C GLY A 267 0.85 -0.74 9.37
N ILE A 268 1.49 -0.05 8.42
CA ILE A 268 1.57 -0.49 7.02
C ILE A 268 2.64 -1.58 6.91
N THR A 269 2.26 -2.74 6.37
CA THR A 269 3.08 -3.95 6.28
C THR A 269 3.11 -4.51 4.86
N ASP A 270 3.92 -5.55 4.62
CA ASP A 270 3.91 -6.30 3.35
C ASP A 270 2.53 -6.89 3.02
N ALA A 271 1.67 -7.10 4.03
CA ALA A 271 0.31 -7.56 3.84
C ALA A 271 -0.55 -6.50 3.12
N ASP A 272 -0.28 -5.21 3.32
CA ASP A 272 -0.94 -4.12 2.58
C ASP A 272 -0.55 -4.08 1.09
N ASN A 273 0.48 -4.84 0.70
CA ASN A 273 0.85 -5.08 -0.70
C ASN A 273 -0.04 -6.14 -1.39
N HIS A 274 -0.90 -6.81 -0.62
CA HIS A 274 -1.82 -7.84 -1.09
C HIS A 274 -3.25 -7.51 -0.66
N ASP A 275 -4.08 -6.94 -1.55
CA ASP A 275 -5.56 -6.81 -1.45
C ASP A 275 -6.18 -6.65 -0.03
N ASN A 276 -5.50 -5.93 0.88
CA ASN A 276 -5.94 -5.72 2.25
C ASN A 276 -6.57 -4.32 2.36
N GLY A 277 -7.77 -4.18 1.78
CA GLY A 277 -8.55 -2.94 1.87
C GLY A 277 -9.58 -2.99 2.99
N VAL A 278 -9.68 -1.91 3.77
CA VAL A 278 -10.97 -1.46 4.29
C VAL A 278 -11.72 -0.89 3.08
N TYR A 279 -12.59 -1.69 2.47
CA TYR A 279 -13.35 -1.29 1.30
C TYR A 279 -14.57 -0.48 1.73
N LEU A 280 -14.53 0.84 1.57
CA LEU A 280 -15.76 1.66 1.64
C LEU A 280 -16.64 1.36 0.43
N TYR A 281 -17.60 0.43 0.58
CA TYR A 281 -18.51 0.06 -0.49
C TYR A 281 -19.71 1.00 -0.54
N TYR A 282 -19.67 1.97 -1.46
CA TYR A 282 -20.79 2.84 -1.75
C TYR A 282 -21.73 2.19 -2.78
N SER A 283 -22.85 1.63 -2.30
CA SER A 283 -23.99 1.32 -3.18
C SER A 283 -24.98 2.49 -3.20
N PRO A 284 -25.52 2.90 -4.36
CA PRO A 284 -26.47 4.01 -4.44
C PRO A 284 -27.72 3.76 -3.57
N GLY A 285 -27.82 4.50 -2.46
CA GLY A 285 -28.99 4.50 -1.56
C GLY A 285 -28.83 3.79 -0.22
N LYS A 286 -27.73 3.05 0.02
CA LYS A 286 -27.36 2.48 1.34
C LYS A 286 -25.84 2.33 1.41
N SER A 287 -25.17 3.19 2.18
CA SER A 287 -23.73 3.06 2.47
C SER A 287 -23.52 1.98 3.53
N ILE A 288 -22.74 0.95 3.21
CA ILE A 288 -22.19 0.03 4.20
C ILE A 288 -20.67 0.10 4.11
N GLU A 289 -20.02 0.41 5.22
CA GLU A 289 -18.56 0.36 5.29
C GLU A 289 -18.14 -1.11 5.42
N VAL A 290 -17.24 -1.59 4.56
CA VAL A 290 -16.74 -2.98 4.61
C VAL A 290 -15.31 -2.98 5.15
N ILE A 291 -15.09 -3.64 6.27
CA ILE A 291 -13.81 -3.75 6.96
C ILE A 291 -13.36 -5.21 6.86
N SER A 292 -12.33 -5.49 6.08
CA SER A 292 -11.71 -6.82 6.03
C SER A 292 -10.72 -6.97 7.17
N VAL A 293 -10.80 -8.06 7.92
CA VAL A 293 -9.90 -8.41 9.02
C VAL A 293 -9.16 -9.69 8.62
N GLU A 294 -7.84 -9.65 8.59
CA GLU A 294 -6.98 -10.66 7.97
C GLU A 294 -7.35 -12.12 8.33
N THR A 295 -7.41 -12.98 7.31
CA THR A 295 -7.21 -14.42 7.50
C THR A 295 -6.29 -14.94 6.40
N GLU A 296 -5.24 -15.68 6.75
CA GLU A 296 -4.42 -16.39 5.76
C GLU A 296 -5.32 -17.30 4.91
N PHE A 297 -5.37 -17.01 3.60
CA PHE A 297 -6.20 -17.72 2.65
C PHE A 297 -5.44 -18.91 2.07
N GLY A 298 -6.01 -20.10 2.20
CA GLY A 298 -5.61 -21.27 1.42
C GLY A 298 -6.63 -21.53 0.32
N TYR A 299 -6.23 -21.48 -0.95
CA TYR A 299 -7.06 -21.97 -2.05
C TYR A 299 -7.01 -23.50 -2.06
N HIS A 300 -8.17 -24.14 -1.93
CA HIS A 300 -8.29 -25.58 -2.08
C HIS A 300 -8.75 -25.93 -3.50
N THR A 301 -8.27 -27.05 -4.02
CA THR A 301 -8.80 -27.63 -5.26
C THR A 301 -10.21 -28.18 -5.03
N TYR A 302 -10.97 -28.40 -6.10
CA TYR A 302 -12.30 -29.02 -6.00
C TYR A 302 -12.20 -30.36 -5.25
N GLU A 303 -11.24 -31.20 -5.64
CA GLU A 303 -10.99 -32.50 -5.04
C GLU A 303 -10.74 -32.39 -3.54
N GLU A 304 -9.86 -31.47 -3.12
CA GLU A 304 -9.51 -31.27 -1.72
C GLU A 304 -10.71 -30.75 -0.89
N LEU A 305 -11.53 -29.86 -1.46
CA LEU A 305 -12.74 -29.38 -0.80
C LEU A 305 -13.73 -30.51 -0.55
N ILE A 306 -13.98 -31.34 -1.57
CA ILE A 306 -14.91 -32.47 -1.44
C ILE A 306 -14.36 -33.51 -0.49
N GLU A 307 -13.07 -33.85 -0.55
CA GLU A 307 -12.44 -34.83 0.33
C GLU A 307 -12.50 -34.38 1.79
N THR A 308 -12.04 -33.16 2.06
CA THR A 308 -11.84 -32.66 3.43
C THR A 308 -13.10 -32.09 4.09
N SER A 309 -14.18 -31.94 3.34
CA SER A 309 -15.48 -31.52 3.87
C SER A 309 -16.12 -32.59 4.74
N ASP A 310 -16.87 -32.14 5.72
CA ASP A 310 -17.68 -32.99 6.58
C ASP A 310 -19.11 -33.11 6.09
N ILE A 311 -19.66 -32.02 5.54
CA ILE A 311 -21.04 -31.92 5.08
C ILE A 311 -21.05 -31.22 3.71
N ILE A 312 -21.86 -31.73 2.78
CA ILE A 312 -22.21 -31.03 1.55
C ILE A 312 -23.73 -31.04 1.44
N MET A 313 -24.35 -29.88 1.32
CA MET A 313 -25.81 -29.74 1.35
C MET A 313 -26.31 -28.50 0.63
N ILE A 314 -27.59 -28.51 0.25
CA ILE A 314 -28.37 -27.28 0.05
C ILE A 314 -29.10 -26.98 1.35
N GLY A 315 -28.96 -25.75 1.83
CA GLY A 315 -29.57 -25.31 3.08
C GLY A 315 -30.24 -23.95 3.00
N GLU A 316 -31.10 -23.67 3.98
CA GLU A 316 -31.79 -22.39 4.18
C GLU A 316 -31.47 -21.83 5.56
N TYR A 317 -31.08 -20.55 5.64
CA TYR A 317 -30.83 -19.86 6.91
C TYR A 317 -32.16 -19.67 7.67
N LEU A 318 -32.20 -20.06 8.95
CA LEU A 318 -33.39 -19.93 9.81
C LEU A 318 -33.40 -18.67 10.68
N ASP A 319 -32.24 -18.04 10.85
CA ASP A 319 -32.00 -16.84 11.64
C ASP A 319 -31.01 -15.91 10.91
N ASP A 320 -30.90 -14.66 11.38
CA ASP A 320 -29.93 -13.66 10.89
C ASP A 320 -28.56 -13.77 11.61
N GLY A 321 -28.39 -14.84 12.40
CA GLY A 321 -27.16 -15.16 13.11
C GLY A 321 -26.93 -14.43 14.45
N GLU A 322 -26.23 -15.12 15.35
CA GLU A 322 -25.66 -14.57 16.59
C GLU A 322 -24.23 -14.10 16.32
N VAL A 323 -23.99 -12.79 16.42
CA VAL A 323 -22.66 -12.20 16.24
C VAL A 323 -21.86 -12.30 17.55
N LYS A 324 -20.63 -12.80 17.46
CA LYS A 324 -19.63 -12.75 18.53
C LYS A 324 -18.38 -12.03 18.04
N MET A 325 -17.92 -11.05 18.80
CA MET A 325 -16.73 -10.27 18.53
C MET A 325 -15.72 -10.45 19.65
N ASP A 326 -14.50 -10.80 19.29
CA ASP A 326 -13.34 -10.83 20.18
C ASP A 326 -12.52 -9.56 19.91
N TYR A 327 -12.28 -8.76 20.95
CA TYR A 327 -11.44 -7.56 20.85
C TYR A 327 -10.07 -7.86 21.44
N GLY A 328 -9.00 -7.43 20.77
CA GLY A 328 -7.66 -7.63 21.32
C GLY A 328 -7.35 -6.71 22.51
N ASP A 329 -8.09 -5.61 22.65
CA ASP A 329 -8.29 -4.88 23.91
C ASP A 329 -9.77 -4.97 24.33
N PRO A 330 -10.16 -5.95 25.16
CA PRO A 330 -11.55 -6.13 25.59
C PRO A 330 -12.13 -4.97 26.39
N VAL A 331 -11.26 -4.17 27.04
CA VAL A 331 -11.68 -3.08 27.92
C VAL A 331 -12.02 -1.85 27.10
N ASN A 332 -11.17 -1.51 26.13
CA ASN A 332 -11.35 -0.31 25.31
C ASN A 332 -11.95 -0.60 23.92
N LYS A 333 -12.18 -1.88 23.58
CA LYS A 333 -12.71 -2.34 22.29
C LYS A 333 -12.00 -1.75 21.06
N LYS A 334 -10.69 -1.51 21.17
CA LYS A 334 -9.93 -0.71 20.18
C LYS A 334 -9.69 -1.41 18.84
N TYR A 335 -9.58 -2.73 18.82
CA TYR A 335 -9.37 -3.48 17.58
C TYR A 335 -10.01 -4.87 17.69
N ILE A 336 -10.70 -5.25 16.61
CA ILE A 336 -11.38 -6.53 16.51
C ILE A 336 -10.34 -7.56 16.08
N SER A 337 -10.19 -8.59 16.89
CA SER A 337 -9.24 -9.68 16.69
C SER A 337 -9.89 -10.91 16.08
N ASN A 338 -11.22 -11.00 16.14
CA ASN A 338 -12.01 -12.06 15.56
C ASN A 338 -13.48 -11.67 15.55
N GLU A 339 -14.19 -11.98 14.48
CA GLU A 339 -15.65 -11.95 14.47
C GLU A 339 -16.22 -13.23 13.88
N ARG A 340 -17.29 -13.70 14.52
CA ARG A 340 -17.95 -14.95 14.18
C ARG A 340 -19.45 -14.74 14.23
N THR A 341 -20.10 -14.93 13.09
CA THR A 341 -21.56 -15.04 13.06
C THR A 341 -21.96 -16.50 13.04
N TYR A 342 -22.69 -16.91 14.08
CA TYR A 342 -23.25 -18.24 14.21
C TYR A 342 -24.66 -18.24 13.66
N ASN A 343 -24.93 -19.04 12.63
CA ASN A 343 -26.25 -19.14 12.02
C ASN A 343 -26.79 -20.57 12.17
N THR A 344 -28.12 -20.70 12.20
CA THR A 344 -28.77 -22.01 12.10
C THR A 344 -29.28 -22.22 10.68
N VAL A 345 -28.85 -23.32 10.05
CA VAL A 345 -29.25 -23.66 8.68
C VAL A 345 -30.06 -24.94 8.68
N LYS A 346 -31.23 -24.93 8.04
CA LYS A 346 -32.03 -26.12 7.78
C LYS A 346 -31.52 -26.83 6.53
N ALA A 347 -31.24 -28.12 6.63
CA ALA A 347 -30.91 -28.94 5.49
C ALA A 347 -32.15 -29.19 4.62
N LEU A 348 -32.09 -28.76 3.35
CA LEU A 348 -33.12 -29.03 2.35
C LEU A 348 -32.78 -30.27 1.53
N LYS A 349 -31.49 -30.46 1.25
CA LYS A 349 -30.96 -31.64 0.57
C LYS A 349 -29.53 -31.88 1.04
N VAL A 350 -29.21 -33.11 1.44
CA VAL A 350 -27.87 -33.49 1.90
C VAL A 350 -27.25 -34.40 0.87
N PHE A 351 -26.00 -34.12 0.50
CA PHE A 351 -25.22 -34.92 -0.44
C PHE A 351 -24.09 -35.68 0.26
N LYS A 352 -23.59 -35.15 1.37
CA LYS A 352 -22.56 -35.75 2.22
C LYS A 352 -22.80 -35.35 3.67
N GLY A 353 -22.58 -36.29 4.60
CA GLY A 353 -22.61 -36.03 6.04
C GLY A 353 -24.01 -36.00 6.66
N GLU A 354 -24.93 -36.87 6.21
CA GLU A 354 -26.30 -36.93 6.76
C GLU A 354 -26.33 -37.26 8.26
N ASP A 355 -25.38 -38.08 8.73
CA ASP A 355 -25.16 -38.42 10.14
C ASP A 355 -24.71 -37.24 11.02
N LYS A 356 -24.32 -36.12 10.39
CA LYS A 356 -23.87 -34.90 11.06
C LYS A 356 -24.95 -33.82 11.14
N ILE A 357 -26.12 -34.07 10.55
CA ILE A 357 -27.27 -33.19 10.63
C ILE A 357 -28.00 -33.45 11.95
N GLY A 358 -28.42 -32.40 12.64
CA GLY A 358 -29.22 -32.51 13.86
C GLY A 358 -30.52 -33.28 13.61
N ALA A 359 -31.07 -33.89 14.66
CA ALA A 359 -32.32 -34.67 14.57
C ALA A 359 -33.52 -33.84 14.09
N ASP A 360 -33.46 -32.52 14.23
CA ASP A 360 -34.44 -31.55 13.73
C ASP A 360 -34.18 -31.11 12.27
N GLY A 361 -33.18 -31.70 11.61
CA GLY A 361 -32.77 -31.37 10.26
C GLY A 361 -31.93 -30.11 10.15
N THR A 362 -31.35 -29.61 11.25
CA THR A 362 -30.56 -28.38 11.26
C THR A 362 -29.06 -28.60 11.49
N VAL A 363 -28.28 -27.63 11.04
CA VAL A 363 -26.83 -27.53 11.27
C VAL A 363 -26.53 -26.12 11.77
N ARG A 364 -25.72 -26.03 12.83
CA ARG A 364 -25.15 -24.75 13.27
C ARG A 364 -23.90 -24.45 12.48
N ILE A 365 -23.87 -23.32 11.79
CA ILE A 365 -22.72 -22.85 11.04
C ILE A 365 -22.06 -21.64 11.70
N VAL A 366 -20.76 -21.47 11.48
CA VAL A 366 -19.97 -20.30 11.87
C VAL A 366 -19.25 -19.72 10.65
N ALA A 367 -19.48 -18.44 10.39
CA ALA A 367 -18.85 -17.69 9.31
C ALA A 367 -18.09 -16.48 9.85
N GLY A 368 -16.99 -16.13 9.18
CA GLY A 368 -16.15 -14.98 9.52
C GLY A 368 -16.68 -13.70 8.88
N TYR A 369 -17.83 -13.24 9.36
CA TYR A 369 -18.34 -11.91 9.05
C TYR A 369 -19.15 -11.40 10.24
N ALA A 370 -19.40 -10.09 10.31
CA ALA A 370 -20.35 -9.51 11.24
C ALA A 370 -20.92 -8.19 10.72
N LEU A 371 -22.20 -7.93 11.00
CA LEU A 371 -22.82 -6.62 10.79
C LEU A 371 -22.94 -5.92 12.12
N THR A 372 -22.47 -4.69 12.20
CA THR A 372 -22.49 -3.92 13.44
C THR A 372 -22.58 -2.43 13.18
N THR A 373 -23.06 -1.69 14.18
CA THR A 373 -22.93 -0.23 14.26
C THR A 373 -21.99 0.17 15.40
N ASP A 374 -21.51 -0.80 16.19
CA ASP A 374 -20.83 -0.55 17.46
C ASP A 374 -19.47 0.14 17.32
N ASN A 375 -18.82 0.04 16.15
CA ASN A 375 -17.52 0.66 15.88
C ASN A 375 -17.59 1.86 14.94
N SER A 376 -18.79 2.35 14.64
CA SER A 376 -18.99 3.56 13.87
C SER A 376 -19.26 4.73 14.83
N GLU A 377 -18.43 5.78 14.78
CA GLU A 377 -18.60 6.98 15.63
C GLU A 377 -19.90 7.74 15.32
N ASP A 378 -20.38 7.65 14.08
CA ASP A 378 -21.59 8.27 13.55
C ASP A 378 -22.80 7.31 13.44
N GLY A 379 -22.63 6.06 13.89
CA GLY A 379 -23.68 5.03 13.96
C GLY A 379 -24.10 4.43 12.62
N HIS A 380 -23.30 4.56 11.56
CA HIS A 380 -23.53 3.88 10.30
C HIS A 380 -23.23 2.38 10.39
N LEU A 381 -23.84 1.61 9.49
CA LEU A 381 -23.69 0.16 9.46
C LEU A 381 -22.34 -0.23 8.84
N GLN A 382 -21.60 -1.07 9.56
CA GLN A 382 -20.33 -1.67 9.15
C GLN A 382 -20.50 -3.17 8.92
N LEU A 383 -19.86 -3.68 7.88
CA LEU A 383 -19.67 -5.09 7.59
C LEU A 383 -18.21 -5.45 7.86
N LEU A 384 -17.97 -6.23 8.91
CA LEU A 384 -16.67 -6.80 9.23
C LEU A 384 -16.52 -8.16 8.55
N LEU A 385 -15.36 -8.44 7.95
CA LEU A 385 -15.10 -9.65 7.16
C LEU A 385 -13.76 -10.31 7.53
N CYS A 386 -13.82 -11.43 8.25
CA CYS A 386 -12.77 -12.43 8.47
C CYS A 386 -12.86 -13.56 7.42
N SER A 387 -13.61 -13.35 6.35
CA SER A 387 -13.77 -14.30 5.25
C SER A 387 -14.22 -13.57 3.99
N GLU A 388 -14.05 -14.23 2.85
CA GLU A 388 -14.52 -13.74 1.54
C GLU A 388 -16.05 -13.74 1.38
N LEU A 389 -16.80 -14.12 2.42
CA LEU A 389 -18.25 -14.32 2.40
C LEU A 389 -18.97 -13.14 3.04
N VAL A 390 -19.97 -12.59 2.34
CA VAL A 390 -20.86 -11.56 2.93
C VAL A 390 -21.98 -12.20 3.77
N PRO A 391 -22.69 -11.42 4.61
CA PRO A 391 -23.80 -11.93 5.40
C PRO A 391 -24.94 -12.49 4.55
N MET A 392 -25.59 -13.51 5.07
CA MET A 392 -26.85 -14.04 4.52
C MET A 392 -27.93 -13.84 5.56
N TYR A 393 -29.17 -13.75 5.11
CA TYR A 393 -30.32 -13.47 5.95
C TYR A 393 -31.23 -14.67 6.06
N LYS A 394 -32.09 -14.63 7.07
CA LYS A 394 -33.17 -15.61 7.22
C LYS A 394 -33.95 -15.78 5.92
N GLY A 395 -34.08 -17.04 5.49
CA GLY A 395 -34.76 -17.44 4.26
C GLY A 395 -33.84 -17.55 3.03
N ASP A 396 -32.63 -17.02 3.09
CA ASP A 396 -31.67 -17.19 2.00
C ASP A 396 -31.23 -18.65 1.90
N LYS A 397 -30.98 -19.09 0.67
CA LYS A 397 -30.58 -20.47 0.35
C LYS A 397 -29.23 -20.49 -0.33
N ALA A 398 -28.46 -21.53 -0.05
CA ALA A 398 -27.15 -21.71 -0.64
C ALA A 398 -26.76 -23.19 -0.70
N ILE A 399 -25.77 -23.47 -1.54
CA ILE A 399 -25.02 -24.71 -1.52
C ILE A 399 -23.88 -24.52 -0.52
N PHE A 400 -23.74 -25.45 0.41
CA PHE A 400 -22.73 -25.43 1.44
C PHE A 400 -21.79 -26.62 1.31
N ILE A 401 -20.49 -26.34 1.44
CA ILE A 401 -19.42 -27.32 1.65
C ILE A 401 -18.79 -26.96 2.99
N LEU A 402 -19.08 -27.75 4.02
CA LEU A 402 -18.77 -27.40 5.40
C LEU A 402 -17.77 -28.36 6.02
N LYS A 403 -16.92 -27.83 6.89
CA LYS A 403 -15.99 -28.58 7.73
C LYS A 403 -16.24 -28.28 9.21
N ALA A 404 -16.06 -29.25 10.08
CA ALA A 404 -16.17 -29.07 11.51
C ALA A 404 -15.17 -28.00 11.98
N ALA A 405 -15.67 -27.01 12.73
CA ALA A 405 -14.87 -25.98 13.35
C ALA A 405 -14.59 -26.31 14.83
N LYS A 406 -13.53 -25.71 15.38
CA LYS A 406 -13.16 -25.88 16.80
C LYS A 406 -14.26 -25.48 17.79
N SER A 407 -15.20 -24.63 17.35
CA SER A 407 -16.34 -24.17 18.14
C SER A 407 -17.45 -25.21 18.32
N GLY A 408 -17.35 -26.37 17.67
CA GLY A 408 -18.43 -27.37 17.60
C GLY A 408 -19.52 -27.04 16.57
N ALA A 409 -19.42 -25.89 15.89
CA ALA A 409 -20.20 -25.57 14.70
C ALA A 409 -19.48 -26.07 13.43
N TYR A 410 -20.13 -25.93 12.29
CA TYR A 410 -19.55 -26.18 10.98
C TYR A 410 -19.20 -24.87 10.29
N SER A 411 -18.15 -24.82 9.47
CA SER A 411 -17.74 -23.60 8.78
C SER A 411 -17.62 -23.83 7.28
N PRO A 412 -18.08 -22.88 6.44
CA PRO A 412 -17.75 -22.85 5.02
C PRO A 412 -16.28 -22.48 4.77
N ARG A 413 -15.50 -22.18 5.81
CA ARG A 413 -14.12 -21.67 5.74
C ARG A 413 -14.01 -20.30 5.03
N GLN A 414 -14.19 -20.26 3.72
CA GLN A 414 -13.96 -19.10 2.83
C GLN A 414 -14.97 -19.06 1.66
N SER A 415 -14.71 -18.31 0.57
CA SER A 415 -15.60 -18.21 -0.61
C SER A 415 -15.94 -19.56 -1.24
N GLN A 416 -15.07 -20.55 -1.07
CA GLN A 416 -15.19 -21.87 -1.66
C GLN A 416 -16.14 -22.81 -0.92
N GLY A 417 -16.60 -22.47 0.29
CA GLY A 417 -17.50 -23.33 1.06
C GLY A 417 -18.98 -22.93 1.01
N ARG A 418 -19.32 -21.85 0.32
CA ARG A 418 -20.70 -21.40 0.15
C ARG A 418 -20.91 -20.82 -1.24
N PHE A 419 -21.86 -21.38 -1.99
CA PHE A 419 -22.22 -20.92 -3.32
C PHE A 419 -23.71 -20.58 -3.40
N PRO A 420 -24.10 -19.62 -4.25
CA PRO A 420 -25.51 -19.38 -4.55
C PRO A 420 -26.14 -20.61 -5.22
N LEU A 421 -27.46 -20.70 -5.18
CA LEU A 421 -28.19 -21.63 -6.03
C LEU A 421 -28.12 -21.18 -7.52
N PRO A 422 -28.29 -22.08 -8.51
CA PRO A 422 -28.28 -21.71 -9.92
C PRO A 422 -29.24 -20.58 -10.28
N GLU A 423 -30.45 -20.58 -9.72
CA GLU A 423 -31.45 -19.55 -9.92
C GLU A 423 -31.10 -18.19 -9.28
N ASP A 424 -30.16 -18.18 -8.33
CA ASP A 424 -29.69 -17.00 -7.61
C ASP A 424 -28.30 -16.53 -8.08
N LEU A 425 -27.68 -17.27 -9.02
CA LEU A 425 -26.38 -16.93 -9.55
C LEU A 425 -26.42 -15.56 -10.23
N GLY A 426 -25.56 -14.68 -9.76
CA GLY A 426 -25.40 -13.32 -10.24
C GLY A 426 -26.43 -12.32 -9.71
N LYS A 427 -27.35 -12.73 -8.84
CA LYS A 427 -28.21 -11.80 -8.12
C LYS A 427 -27.39 -11.01 -7.12
N THR A 428 -27.82 -9.77 -6.95
CA THR A 428 -27.26 -8.83 -5.99
C THR A 428 -28.14 -8.80 -4.75
N ASP A 429 -27.52 -8.84 -3.57
CA ASP A 429 -28.22 -8.73 -2.31
C ASP A 429 -28.67 -7.29 -2.00
N LYS A 430 -29.26 -7.07 -0.82
CA LYS A 430 -29.76 -5.75 -0.42
C LYS A 430 -28.68 -4.68 -0.17
N TYR A 431 -27.39 -5.04 -0.21
CA TYR A 431 -26.25 -4.12 -0.05
C TYR A 431 -25.42 -3.95 -1.32
N GLY A 432 -25.69 -4.72 -2.38
CA GLY A 432 -24.91 -4.61 -3.61
C GLY A 432 -23.96 -5.78 -3.84
N PHE A 433 -23.89 -6.76 -2.93
CA PHE A 433 -22.98 -7.90 -3.08
C PHE A 433 -23.56 -8.97 -4.02
N LYS A 434 -22.71 -9.50 -4.89
CA LYS A 434 -23.09 -10.51 -5.89
C LYS A 434 -22.58 -11.87 -5.46
N ASN A 435 -23.38 -12.92 -5.68
CA ASN A 435 -23.03 -14.32 -5.38
C ASN A 435 -22.69 -14.59 -3.89
N GLY A 436 -23.05 -13.70 -2.97
CA GLY A 436 -22.68 -13.82 -1.57
C GLY A 436 -21.17 -13.67 -1.31
N LEU A 437 -20.46 -12.92 -2.14
CA LEU A 437 -19.02 -12.65 -2.03
C LEU A 437 -18.74 -11.18 -1.72
N ALA A 438 -17.66 -10.97 -0.97
CA ALA A 438 -17.13 -9.64 -0.68
C ALA A 438 -16.64 -8.93 -1.96
N PRO A 439 -16.58 -7.59 -1.97
CA PRO A 439 -15.97 -6.83 -3.07
C PRO A 439 -14.54 -7.31 -3.38
N GLY A 440 -14.18 -7.35 -4.66
CA GLY A 440 -12.84 -7.81 -5.10
C GLY A 440 -12.66 -9.34 -5.15
N VAL A 441 -13.50 -10.11 -4.45
CA VAL A 441 -13.38 -11.58 -4.45
C VAL A 441 -13.87 -12.16 -5.78
N SER A 442 -13.00 -12.92 -6.42
CA SER A 442 -13.33 -13.64 -7.67
C SER A 442 -14.20 -14.87 -7.41
N PHE A 443 -15.33 -14.94 -8.11
CA PHE A 443 -16.22 -16.10 -8.05
C PHE A 443 -15.55 -17.35 -8.66
N GLN A 444 -15.51 -18.43 -7.89
CA GLN A 444 -14.83 -19.68 -8.25
C GLN A 444 -15.69 -20.55 -9.19
N SER A 445 -15.89 -20.05 -10.42
CA SER A 445 -16.80 -20.63 -11.41
C SER A 445 -16.47 -22.08 -11.77
N GLY A 446 -15.19 -22.47 -11.78
CA GLY A 446 -14.75 -23.84 -12.05
C GLY A 446 -15.17 -24.83 -10.97
N ILE A 447 -14.99 -24.48 -9.69
CA ILE A 447 -15.45 -25.28 -8.54
C ILE A 447 -16.96 -25.38 -8.55
N TYR A 448 -17.65 -24.24 -8.72
CA TYR A 448 -19.10 -24.16 -8.76
C TYR A 448 -19.71 -25.05 -9.85
N SER A 449 -19.19 -24.98 -11.08
CA SER A 449 -19.71 -25.75 -12.21
C SER A 449 -19.56 -27.26 -11.99
N ARG A 450 -18.41 -27.69 -11.46
CA ARG A 450 -18.19 -29.10 -11.11
C ARG A 450 -19.09 -29.56 -9.96
N LEU A 451 -19.26 -28.73 -8.93
CA LEU A 451 -20.16 -29.00 -7.81
C LEU A 451 -21.60 -29.22 -8.29
N CYS A 452 -22.12 -28.33 -9.14
CA CYS A 452 -23.48 -28.48 -9.67
C CYS A 452 -23.63 -29.72 -10.56
N SER A 453 -22.62 -30.03 -11.38
CA SER A 453 -22.59 -31.24 -12.21
C SER A 453 -22.62 -32.51 -11.37
N ASP A 454 -21.67 -32.66 -10.44
CA ASP A 454 -21.44 -33.91 -9.70
C ASP A 454 -22.59 -34.23 -8.74
N TYR A 455 -23.28 -33.20 -8.24
CA TYR A 455 -24.43 -33.36 -7.32
C TYR A 455 -25.80 -33.16 -8.00
N GLY A 456 -25.83 -32.95 -9.32
CA GLY A 456 -27.05 -32.77 -10.09
C GLY A 456 -27.91 -31.61 -9.62
N ILE A 457 -27.29 -30.48 -9.27
CA ILE A 457 -27.93 -29.23 -8.84
C ILE A 457 -28.29 -28.44 -10.10
N LYS A 458 -29.56 -28.06 -10.23
CA LYS A 458 -30.12 -27.43 -11.44
C LYS A 458 -30.90 -26.20 -11.10
#